data_AF-A0A8B7ZS06-F1
#
_entry.id   AF-A0A8B7ZS06-F1
#
_cell.length_a   1.000
_cell.length_b   1.000
_cell.length_c   1.000
_cell.angle_alpha   90.00
_cell.angle_beta   90.00
_cell.angle_gamma   90.00
#
_symmetry.space_group_name_H-M   'P 1'
#
loop_
_entity.id
_entity.type
_entity.pdbx_description
1 polymer ?
#
loop_
_entity_poly.entity_id
_entity_poly.type
_entity_poly.pdbx_seq_one_letter_code
_entity_poly.pdbx_strand_id
1 'polypeptide(L)'
;MEEGRQNWTGKLCVYGGHGGFKGPPDLQTLSPVPTMFFQPAIPQLPVPSLHDTCQRYLTAQLVFLSPKEYAKTQSLVDEFQKGAGVDLNKELVELNKKNSHLSYSTGNKSNQSDCVPAEILEDTEG
;
A
#
# COMPACT_ATOMS: atom_id res chain seq x y z
N MET A 1 -54.35 -4.83 9.38
CA MET A 1 -53.19 -4.40 8.57
C MET A 1 -51.96 -4.96 9.26
N GLU A 2 -51.49 -6.09 8.75
CA GLU A 2 -50.23 -6.74 9.12
C GLU A 2 -49.07 -5.92 8.57
N GLU A 3 -48.01 -5.73 9.36
CA GLU A 3 -46.68 -5.50 8.79
C GLU A 3 -45.63 -6.22 9.64
N GLY A 4 -44.93 -7.13 8.95
CA GLY A 4 -44.10 -8.18 9.53
C GLY A 4 -42.82 -7.67 10.16
N ARG A 5 -42.65 -7.98 11.45
CA ARG A 5 -41.33 -8.02 12.10
C ARG A 5 -40.57 -9.21 11.52
N GLN A 6 -39.77 -8.95 10.48
CA GLN A 6 -38.82 -9.93 9.97
C GLN A 6 -37.78 -10.26 11.05
N ASN A 7 -37.82 -11.50 11.47
CA ASN A 7 -37.01 -12.15 12.47
C ASN A 7 -35.67 -12.55 11.86
N TRP A 8 -34.64 -11.72 12.03
CA TRP A 8 -33.27 -12.10 11.70
C TRP A 8 -32.71 -13.08 12.74
N THR A 9 -33.18 -14.31 12.71
CA THR A 9 -32.49 -15.46 13.32
C THR A 9 -31.34 -15.88 12.41
N GLY A 10 -30.42 -14.93 12.19
CA GLY A 10 -29.16 -15.17 11.52
C GLY A 10 -28.19 -15.82 12.49
N LYS A 11 -28.10 -17.14 12.38
CA LYS A 11 -27.08 -18.04 12.94
C LYS A 11 -25.75 -17.30 13.22
N LEU A 12 -25.46 -17.10 14.50
CA LEU A 12 -24.18 -16.59 15.00
C LEU A 12 -23.06 -17.50 14.49
N CYS A 13 -22.29 -17.05 13.50
CA CYS A 13 -21.00 -17.69 13.18
C CYS A 13 -20.04 -17.41 14.33
N VAL A 14 -20.02 -18.34 15.29
CA VAL A 14 -19.02 -18.39 16.36
C VAL A 14 -17.71 -18.85 15.73
N TYR A 15 -16.80 -17.92 15.43
CA TYR A 15 -15.39 -18.28 15.23
C TYR A 15 -14.77 -18.53 16.62
N GLY A 16 -14.39 -19.79 16.86
CA GLY A 16 -13.75 -20.26 18.09
C GLY A 16 -12.46 -19.48 18.42
N GLY A 17 -12.28 -19.20 19.71
CA GLY A 17 -11.26 -18.30 20.22
C GLY A 17 -9.86 -18.90 20.38
N HIS A 18 -8.89 -18.02 20.66
CA HIS A 18 -8.01 -18.05 21.83
C HIS A 18 -7.07 -16.82 21.79
N GLY A 19 -7.20 -15.91 22.78
CA GLY A 19 -6.27 -14.79 23.01
C GLY A 19 -6.94 -13.42 23.16
N GLY A 20 -7.58 -13.17 24.31
CA GLY A 20 -8.22 -11.89 24.60
C GLY A 20 -7.21 -10.82 25.00
N PHE A 21 -6.95 -9.86 24.11
CA PHE A 21 -6.30 -8.59 24.46
C PHE A 21 -7.31 -7.73 25.24
N LYS A 22 -7.24 -7.73 26.57
CA LYS A 22 -8.04 -6.81 27.40
C LYS A 22 -7.37 -5.45 27.42
N GLY A 23 -7.71 -4.62 26.43
CA GLY A 23 -7.36 -3.19 26.44
C GLY A 23 -8.01 -2.46 27.63
N PRO A 24 -7.50 -1.29 28.01
CA PRO A 24 -8.04 -0.49 29.12
C PRO A 24 -9.53 -0.15 28.91
N PRO A 25 -10.34 -0.09 29.98
CA PRO A 25 -11.80 -0.08 29.92
C PRO A 25 -12.46 1.18 29.32
N ASP A 26 -11.68 2.24 29.07
CA ASP A 26 -12.21 3.56 28.68
C ASP A 26 -12.24 3.84 27.17
N LEU A 27 -11.82 2.89 26.32
CA LEU A 27 -11.93 3.02 24.86
C LEU A 27 -13.00 2.07 24.31
N GLN A 28 -14.26 2.35 24.63
CA GLN A 28 -15.39 1.68 23.98
C GLN A 28 -15.67 2.37 22.64
N THR A 29 -14.91 1.98 21.62
CA THR A 29 -15.34 2.21 20.23
C THR A 29 -16.61 1.37 20.02
N LEU A 30 -17.77 2.01 20.18
CA LEU A 30 -19.09 1.38 19.98
C LEU A 30 -19.40 1.23 18.48
N SER A 31 -18.48 0.66 17.71
CA SER A 31 -18.75 0.35 16.30
C SER A 31 -19.55 -0.95 16.22
N PRO A 32 -20.72 -0.96 15.54
CA PRO A 32 -21.49 -2.18 15.30
C PRO A 32 -20.75 -3.25 14.51
N VAL A 33 -19.63 -2.86 13.87
CA VAL A 33 -18.76 -3.70 13.07
C VAL A 33 -17.39 -3.78 13.74
N PRO A 34 -16.78 -4.97 13.86
CA PRO A 34 -15.41 -5.11 14.35
C PRO A 34 -14.43 -4.31 13.50
N THR A 35 -13.46 -3.63 14.12
CA THR A 35 -12.46 -2.80 13.43
C THR A 35 -11.74 -3.55 12.30
N MET A 36 -11.48 -4.85 12.48
CA MET A 36 -10.75 -5.68 11.51
C MET A 36 -11.67 -6.41 10.50
N PHE A 37 -12.98 -6.17 10.52
CA PHE A 37 -13.95 -6.91 9.71
C PHE A 37 -13.69 -6.83 8.20
N PHE A 38 -13.26 -5.67 7.70
CA PHE A 38 -12.98 -5.46 6.28
C PHE A 38 -11.55 -5.76 5.87
N GLN A 39 -10.65 -6.04 6.81
CA GLN A 39 -9.25 -6.34 6.54
C GLN A 39 -9.05 -7.51 5.56
N PRO A 40 -9.75 -8.66 5.70
CA PRO A 40 -9.65 -9.74 4.70
C PRO A 40 -10.32 -9.41 3.37
N ALA A 41 -11.14 -8.35 3.30
CA ALA A 41 -11.86 -7.92 2.11
C ALA A 41 -11.18 -6.73 1.39
N ILE A 42 -9.99 -6.30 1.83
CA ILE A 42 -9.25 -5.23 1.17
C ILE A 42 -8.78 -5.75 -0.20
N PRO A 43 -9.14 -5.09 -1.30
CA PRO A 43 -8.69 -5.51 -2.62
C PRO A 43 -7.18 -5.32 -2.75
N GLN A 44 -6.55 -6.18 -3.55
CA GLN A 44 -5.14 -6.03 -3.88
C GLN A 44 -4.90 -4.75 -4.68
N LEU A 45 -3.82 -4.06 -4.35
CA LEU A 45 -3.39 -2.89 -5.09
C LEU A 45 -2.86 -3.32 -6.47
N PRO A 46 -3.41 -2.80 -7.58
CA PRO A 46 -2.89 -3.11 -8.90
C PRO A 46 -1.51 -2.49 -9.08
N VAL A 47 -0.60 -3.22 -9.72
CA VAL A 47 0.67 -2.68 -10.18
C VAL A 47 0.39 -1.78 -11.39
N PRO A 48 0.82 -0.51 -11.39
CA PRO A 48 0.62 0.39 -12.52
C PRO A 48 1.41 -0.08 -13.75
N SER A 49 0.98 0.33 -14.94
CA SER A 49 1.75 0.03 -16.15
C SER A 49 3.09 0.79 -16.15
N LEU A 50 4.10 0.20 -16.80
CA LEU A 50 5.42 0.83 -16.93
C LEU A 50 5.31 2.19 -17.65
N HIS A 51 4.51 2.25 -18.72
CA HIS A 51 4.29 3.47 -19.47
C HIS A 51 3.69 4.59 -18.61
N ASP A 52 2.63 4.30 -17.87
CA ASP A 52 1.96 5.31 -17.03
C ASP A 52 2.88 5.80 -15.91
N THR A 53 3.71 4.90 -15.37
CA THR A 53 4.70 5.24 -14.34
C THR A 53 5.78 6.16 -14.90
N CYS A 54 6.36 5.83 -16.06
CA CYS A 54 7.35 6.66 -16.75
C CYS A 54 6.78 8.04 -17.13
N GLN A 55 5.55 8.09 -17.65
CA GLN A 55 4.90 9.35 -18.00
C GLN A 55 4.66 10.23 -16.77
N ARG A 56 4.14 9.66 -15.68
CA ARG A 56 3.92 10.41 -14.42
C ARG A 56 5.24 10.92 -13.86
N TYR A 57 6.31 10.13 -13.93
CA TYR A 57 7.64 10.56 -13.53
C TYR A 57 8.13 11.78 -14.34
N LEU A 58 8.00 11.74 -15.68
CA LEU A 58 8.35 12.87 -16.52
C LEU A 58 7.50 14.11 -16.21
N THR A 59 6.20 13.95 -15.95
CA THR A 59 5.35 15.10 -15.59
C THR A 59 5.72 15.73 -14.26
N ALA A 60 6.12 14.93 -13.26
CA ALA A 60 6.56 15.46 -11.97
C ALA A 60 7.88 16.25 -12.13
N GLN A 61 8.76 15.76 -13.00
CA GLN A 61 10.07 16.34 -13.26
C GLN A 61 10.04 17.69 -13.99
N LEU A 62 8.96 17.99 -14.72
CA LEU A 62 8.79 19.29 -15.41
C LEU A 62 8.83 20.49 -14.45
N VAL A 63 8.43 20.30 -13.19
CA VAL A 63 8.36 21.39 -12.21
C VAL A 63 9.75 21.71 -11.62
N PHE A 64 10.69 20.76 -11.69
CA PHE A 64 11.99 20.87 -11.02
C PHE A 64 13.16 21.11 -11.97
N LEU A 65 13.09 20.62 -13.22
CA LEU A 65 14.25 20.54 -14.12
C LEU A 65 14.27 21.64 -15.18
N SER A 66 15.47 22.08 -15.54
CA SER A 66 15.66 22.95 -16.70
C SER A 66 15.45 22.19 -18.01
N PRO A 67 15.15 22.86 -19.15
CA PRO A 67 14.85 22.18 -20.42
C PRO A 67 15.96 21.23 -20.91
N LYS A 68 17.23 21.56 -20.62
CA LYS A 68 18.39 20.74 -21.00
C LYS A 68 18.48 19.45 -20.18
N GLU A 69 18.17 19.53 -18.90
CA GLU A 69 18.19 18.37 -18.01
C GLU A 69 16.98 17.49 -18.25
N TYR A 70 15.82 18.10 -18.53
CA TYR A 70 14.61 17.36 -18.92
C TYR A 70 14.84 16.50 -20.16
N ALA A 71 15.47 17.04 -21.21
CA ALA A 71 15.77 16.27 -22.43
C ALA A 71 16.67 15.05 -22.18
N LYS A 72 17.66 15.18 -21.26
CA LYS A 72 18.49 14.05 -20.83
C LYS A 72 17.67 13.01 -20.07
N THR A 73 16.87 13.46 -19.11
CA THR A 73 15.98 12.57 -18.32
C THR A 73 14.99 11.84 -19.21
N GLN A 74 14.42 12.51 -20.22
CA GLN A 74 13.52 11.88 -21.18
C GLN A 74 14.21 10.76 -21.97
N SER A 75 15.43 10.98 -22.43
CA SER A 75 16.21 9.96 -23.16
C SER A 75 16.48 8.75 -22.27
N LEU A 76 16.86 8.96 -21.01
CA LEU A 76 17.09 7.89 -20.03
C LEU A 76 15.81 7.11 -19.71
N VAL A 77 14.68 7.81 -19.57
CA VAL A 77 13.38 7.17 -19.32
C VAL A 77 12.94 6.32 -20.52
N ASP A 78 13.17 6.80 -21.74
CA ASP A 78 12.89 6.03 -22.96
C ASP A 78 13.76 4.78 -23.09
N GLU A 79 15.05 4.88 -22.76
CA GLU A 79 15.97 3.73 -22.71
C GLU A 79 15.53 2.71 -21.65
N PHE A 80 15.16 3.19 -20.46
CA PHE A 80 14.64 2.34 -19.39
C PHE A 80 13.33 1.66 -19.78
N GLN A 81 12.41 2.39 -20.40
CA GLN A 81 11.11 1.87 -20.83
C GLN A 81 11.24 0.77 -21.89
N LYS A 82 12.27 0.83 -22.75
CA LYS A 82 12.51 -0.15 -23.83
C LYS A 82 13.47 -1.28 -23.42
N GLY A 83 14.29 -1.06 -22.41
CA GLY A 83 15.27 -2.03 -21.91
C GLY A 83 14.86 -2.63 -20.57
N ALA A 84 15.68 -2.39 -19.55
CA ALA A 84 15.59 -3.04 -18.25
C ALA A 84 14.25 -2.85 -17.52
N GLY A 85 13.54 -1.74 -17.76
CA GLY A 85 12.27 -1.46 -17.10
C GLY A 85 11.18 -2.46 -17.44
N VAL A 86 11.20 -3.05 -18.64
CA VAL A 86 10.23 -4.08 -19.04
C VAL A 86 10.41 -5.35 -18.22
N ASP A 87 11.65 -5.79 -18.06
CA ASP A 87 11.95 -7.05 -17.38
C ASP A 87 11.77 -6.92 -15.86
N LEU A 88 12.18 -5.79 -15.28
CA LEU A 88 11.91 -5.48 -13.88
C LEU A 88 10.41 -5.38 -13.57
N ASN A 89 9.63 -4.75 -14.44
CA ASN A 89 8.18 -4.66 -14.24
C ASN A 89 7.49 -6.02 -14.35
N LYS A 90 7.96 -6.92 -15.24
CA LYS A 90 7.46 -8.30 -15.29
C LYS A 90 7.76 -9.04 -13.99
N GLU A 91 8.99 -8.96 -13.51
CA GLU A 91 9.40 -9.60 -12.25
C GLU A 91 8.56 -9.07 -11.07
N LEU A 92 8.35 -7.76 -10.99
CA LEU A 92 7.51 -7.14 -9.95
C LEU A 92 6.06 -7.66 -10.02
N VAL A 93 5.47 -7.76 -11.21
CA VAL A 93 4.13 -8.32 -11.39
C VAL A 93 4.06 -9.78 -10.95
N GLU A 94 5.08 -10.59 -11.26
CA GLU A 94 5.16 -11.97 -10.80
C GLU A 94 5.29 -12.07 -9.27
N LEU A 95 6.12 -11.22 -8.66
CA LEU A 95 6.25 -11.14 -7.20
C LEU A 95 4.95 -10.72 -6.52
N ASN A 96 4.21 -9.76 -7.11
CA ASN A 96 2.90 -9.33 -6.59
C ASN A 96 1.87 -10.46 -6.68
N LYS A 97 1.88 -11.25 -7.77
CA LYS A 97 1.02 -12.43 -7.91
C LYS A 97 1.36 -13.53 -6.89
N LYS A 98 2.65 -13.75 -6.61
CA LYS A 98 3.12 -14.74 -5.62
C LYS A 98 2.77 -14.33 -4.19
N ASN A 99 2.80 -13.03 -3.88
CA ASN A 99 2.54 -12.49 -2.54
C ASN A 99 1.12 -11.93 -2.42
N SER A 100 0.11 -12.79 -2.55
CA SER A 100 -1.30 -12.41 -2.54
C SER A 100 -1.80 -11.71 -1.25
N HIS A 101 -1.07 -11.81 -0.14
CA HIS A 101 -1.47 -11.28 1.17
C HIS A 101 -0.76 -9.97 1.53
N LEU A 102 0.25 -9.56 0.75
CA LEU A 102 1.04 -8.36 0.98
C LEU A 102 0.91 -7.46 -0.24
N SER A 103 0.71 -6.17 -0.01
CA SER A 103 0.85 -5.20 -1.10
C SER A 103 2.31 -5.17 -1.55
N TYR A 104 2.59 -5.13 -2.86
CA TYR A 104 3.96 -5.07 -3.39
C TYR A 104 4.83 -3.93 -2.80
N SER A 105 4.19 -2.94 -2.20
CA SER A 105 4.85 -1.79 -1.56
C SER A 105 5.25 -2.01 -0.09
N THR A 106 4.70 -3.00 0.62
CA THR A 106 4.88 -3.11 2.07
C THR A 106 6.21 -3.75 2.48
N GLY A 107 6.62 -4.83 1.82
CA GLY A 107 7.90 -5.50 2.12
C GLY A 107 9.14 -4.65 1.80
N ASN A 108 9.05 -3.81 0.76
CA ASN A 108 10.12 -2.89 0.36
C ASN A 108 10.17 -1.59 1.18
N LYS A 109 9.16 -1.31 2.02
CA LYS A 109 9.19 -0.15 2.91
C LYS A 109 9.77 -0.53 4.27
N SER A 110 9.45 -1.73 4.77
CA SER A 110 10.01 -2.23 6.03
C SER A 110 11.53 -2.35 5.95
N ASN A 111 12.08 -2.95 4.89
CA ASN A 111 13.53 -3.09 4.74
C ASN A 111 14.25 -1.74 4.56
N GLN A 112 13.64 -0.76 3.89
CA GLN A 112 14.22 0.56 3.70
C GLN A 112 14.37 1.28 5.05
N SER A 113 13.39 1.17 5.95
CA SER A 113 13.46 1.73 7.30
C SER A 113 14.56 1.07 8.14
N ASP A 114 14.80 -0.22 7.95
CA ASP A 114 15.84 -0.96 8.67
C ASP A 114 17.26 -0.65 8.13
N CYS A 115 17.38 -0.27 6.86
CA CYS A 115 18.66 -0.02 6.18
C CYS A 115 19.10 1.45 6.13
N VAL A 116 18.28 2.41 6.56
CA VAL A 116 18.69 3.81 6.67
C VAL A 116 19.19 4.04 8.10
N PRO A 117 20.51 4.14 8.35
CA PRO A 117 20.99 4.61 9.64
C PRO A 117 20.50 6.05 9.81
N ALA A 118 19.53 6.24 10.71
CA ALA A 118 19.04 7.55 11.03
C ALA A 118 20.09 8.28 11.88
N GLU A 119 20.85 9.20 11.27
CA GLU A 119 21.33 10.38 12.00
C GLU A 119 20.10 11.25 12.24
N ILE A 120 19.41 10.99 13.35
CA ILE A 120 18.50 11.95 13.95
C ILE A 120 19.43 13.03 14.51
N LEU A 121 19.50 14.18 13.82
CA LEU A 121 20.19 15.35 14.33
C LEU A 121 19.59 15.68 15.70
N GLU A 122 20.37 15.44 16.75
CA GLU A 122 20.17 16.11 18.02
C GLU A 122 20.45 17.59 17.73
N ASP A 123 19.37 18.37 17.61
CA ASP A 123 19.45 19.82 17.59
C ASP A 123 20.19 20.25 18.87
N THR A 124 21.45 20.64 18.72
CA THR A 124 22.22 21.33 19.75
C THR A 124 21.51 22.65 20.04
N GLU A 125 20.81 22.72 21.17
CA GLU A 125 20.40 23.99 21.78
C GLU A 125 21.68 24.79 22.10
N GLY A 126 21.75 26.02 21.57
CA GLY A 126 22.81 27.00 21.82
C GLY A 126 22.22 28.40 21.87
#